data_AF-A0A661LET5-F1
#
_entry.id   AF-A0A661LET5-F1
#
_cell.length_a   1.000
_cell.length_b   1.000
_cell.length_c   1.000
_cell.angle_alpha   90.00
_cell.angle_beta   90.00
_cell.angle_gamma   90.00
#
_symmetry.space_group_name_H-M   'P 1'
#
loop_
_entity.id
_entity.type
_entity.pdbx_description
1 polymer ?
#
loop_
_entity_poly.entity_id
_entity_poly.type
_entity_poly.pdbx_seq_one_letter_code
_entity_poly.pdbx_strand_id
1 'polypeptide(L)'
;MACSEHEILLHQPMEPFRPDIDPGPGAVYTNFSATRIQDTIRSNLHQINAASGVNNHMGSKFTANREKVEEALEAIRQDGLFFIDSLTTPRSVAYKIAKKLHMSAGHRNVFLDCRPTSGATVREMKRLVAVATRWGKAIGIGHPFATTLQGIKQFLSAYPGLCAQIEFVSVSRLITGAKQLRKDHEK
;
A
#
# COMPACT_ATOMS: atom_id res chain seq x y z
N MET A 1 1.70 -26.03 -9.05
CA MET A 1 2.92 -25.20 -9.22
C MET A 1 2.59 -23.81 -8.70
N ALA A 2 3.14 -23.43 -7.55
CA ALA A 2 2.89 -22.13 -6.94
C ALA A 2 3.74 -21.08 -7.66
N CYS A 3 3.09 -20.22 -8.44
CA CYS A 3 3.72 -19.06 -9.03
C CYS A 3 3.31 -17.85 -8.21
N SER A 4 4.19 -17.34 -7.35
CA SER A 4 4.22 -15.91 -7.06
C SER A 4 5.56 -15.50 -6.47
N GLU A 5 6.49 -15.05 -7.32
CA GLU A 5 7.66 -14.24 -6.92
C GLU A 5 7.26 -12.86 -6.36
N HIS A 6 5.95 -12.55 -6.28
CA HIS A 6 5.42 -11.25 -5.91
C HIS A 6 4.80 -11.26 -4.52
N GLU A 7 5.11 -10.24 -3.74
CA GLU A 7 4.49 -9.98 -2.45
C GLU A 7 3.02 -9.56 -2.62
N ILE A 8 2.14 -10.15 -1.80
CA ILE A 8 0.69 -9.95 -1.87
C ILE A 8 0.25 -9.12 -0.67
N LEU A 9 -0.57 -8.10 -0.90
CA LEU A 9 -1.21 -7.31 0.14
C LEU A 9 -2.73 -7.41 -0.01
N LEU A 10 -3.45 -7.43 1.12
CA LEU A 10 -4.88 -7.16 1.12
C LEU A 10 -5.11 -5.69 0.74
N HIS A 11 -5.85 -5.46 -0.34
CA HIS A 11 -6.29 -4.13 -0.72
C HIS A 11 -7.63 -3.80 -0.04
N GLN A 12 -7.58 -3.38 1.23
CA GLN A 12 -8.75 -3.25 2.12
C GLN A 12 -9.67 -2.09 1.69
N PRO A 13 -10.92 -2.33 1.30
CA PRO A 13 -11.89 -1.28 0.99
C PRO A 13 -12.26 -0.47 2.23
N MET A 14 -12.28 0.86 2.09
CA MET A 14 -12.51 1.79 3.18
C MET A 14 -13.32 3.00 2.71
N GLU A 15 -14.16 3.53 3.60
CA GLU A 15 -15.08 4.64 3.30
C GLU A 15 -14.38 5.91 2.75
N PRO A 16 -14.78 6.42 1.56
CA PRO A 16 -14.37 7.72 1.04
C PRO A 16 -15.25 8.87 1.56
N PHE A 17 -14.83 10.12 1.35
CA PHE A 17 -15.66 11.29 1.66
C PHE A 17 -16.92 11.40 0.79
N ARG A 18 -16.90 10.79 -0.40
CA ARG A 18 -18.01 10.79 -1.35
C ARG A 18 -19.00 9.69 -0.96
N PRO A 19 -20.16 10.01 -0.37
CA PRO A 19 -21.09 9.00 0.14
C PRO A 19 -21.79 8.21 -0.97
N ASP A 20 -21.76 8.72 -2.20
CA ASP A 20 -22.30 8.10 -3.40
C ASP A 20 -21.39 7.03 -4.02
N ILE A 21 -20.15 6.91 -3.54
CA ILE A 21 -19.18 5.93 -4.04
C ILE A 21 -19.14 4.75 -3.07
N ASP A 22 -19.57 3.59 -3.56
CA ASP A 22 -19.40 2.31 -2.87
C ASP A 22 -17.93 1.82 -3.03
N PRO A 23 -17.18 1.62 -1.94
CA PRO A 23 -15.84 1.03 -1.98
C PRO A 23 -15.84 -0.45 -2.36
N GLY A 24 -17.01 -1.09 -2.32
CA GLY A 24 -17.22 -2.49 -2.66
C GLY A 24 -17.31 -3.42 -1.44
N PRO A 25 -17.41 -4.74 -1.68
CA PRO A 25 -17.56 -5.75 -0.63
C PRO A 25 -16.43 -5.71 0.40
N GLY A 26 -16.76 -5.97 1.66
CA GLY A 26 -15.78 -5.99 2.76
C GLY A 26 -15.30 -4.60 3.19
N ALA A 27 -15.96 -3.52 2.76
CA ALA A 27 -15.61 -2.17 3.17
C ALA A 27 -15.88 -1.89 4.66
N VAL A 28 -14.95 -1.17 5.29
CA VAL A 28 -15.11 -0.62 6.64
C VAL A 28 -15.49 0.85 6.59
N TYR A 29 -16.43 1.22 7.46
CA TYR A 29 -17.03 2.56 7.52
C TYR A 29 -16.83 3.20 8.89
N THR A 30 -16.77 4.52 8.93
CA THR A 30 -16.51 5.29 10.15
C THR A 30 -17.66 5.22 11.17
N ASN A 31 -18.85 4.80 10.75
CA ASN A 31 -19.99 4.55 11.64
C ASN A 31 -20.02 3.11 12.21
N PHE A 32 -19.06 2.25 11.85
CA PHE A 32 -18.97 0.91 12.43
C PHE A 32 -18.37 0.95 13.84
N SER A 33 -18.78 -0.02 14.66
CA SER A 33 -18.12 -0.30 15.93
C SER A 33 -16.73 -0.89 15.70
N ALA A 34 -15.86 -0.76 16.71
CA ALA A 34 -14.53 -1.37 16.69
C ALA A 34 -14.59 -2.86 16.36
N THR A 35 -15.46 -3.62 17.04
CA THR A 35 -15.63 -5.06 16.81
C THR A 35 -15.99 -5.37 15.35
N ARG A 36 -16.94 -4.63 14.77
CA ARG A 36 -17.34 -4.83 13.37
C ARG A 36 -16.20 -4.52 12.40
N ILE A 37 -15.40 -3.49 12.66
CA ILE A 37 -14.22 -3.15 11.85
C ILE A 37 -13.20 -4.29 11.91
N GLN A 38 -12.86 -4.75 13.12
CA GLN A 38 -11.88 -5.81 13.31
C GLN A 38 -12.35 -7.13 12.67
N ASP A 39 -13.61 -7.52 12.84
CA ASP A 39 -14.15 -8.76 12.28
C ASP A 39 -14.22 -8.71 10.75
N THR A 40 -14.55 -7.55 10.17
CA THR A 40 -14.55 -7.35 8.71
C THR A 40 -13.13 -7.48 8.16
N ILE A 41 -12.14 -6.86 8.80
CA ILE A 41 -10.73 -6.95 8.37
C ILE A 41 -10.22 -8.39 8.47
N ARG A 42 -10.45 -9.07 9.59
CA ARG A 42 -10.05 -10.48 9.74
C ARG A 42 -10.72 -11.37 8.69
N SER A 43 -12.02 -11.19 8.45
CA SER A 43 -12.74 -11.92 7.40
C SER A 43 -12.16 -11.69 6.00
N ASN A 44 -11.77 -10.45 5.68
CA ASN A 44 -11.12 -10.13 4.41
C ASN A 44 -9.71 -10.73 4.31
N LEU A 45 -8.94 -10.72 5.40
CA LEU A 45 -7.62 -11.35 5.46
C LEU A 45 -7.69 -12.86 5.27
N HIS A 46 -8.68 -13.54 5.86
CA HIS A 46 -8.91 -14.98 5.69
C HIS A 46 -9.23 -15.36 4.23
N GLN A 47 -9.76 -14.44 3.43
CA GLN A 47 -9.98 -14.68 1.99
C GLN A 47 -8.66 -14.60 1.19
N ILE A 48 -7.61 -13.99 1.76
CA ILE A 48 -6.29 -13.83 1.14
C ILE A 48 -5.21 -14.34 2.09
N ASN A 49 -5.19 -15.66 2.33
CA ASN A 49 -4.23 -16.31 3.24
C ASN A 49 -2.74 -16.04 2.93
N ALA A 50 -2.41 -15.57 1.72
CA ALA A 50 -1.05 -15.22 1.31
C ALA A 50 -0.67 -13.75 1.56
N ALA A 51 -1.57 -12.92 2.12
CA ALA A 51 -1.29 -11.51 2.36
C ALA A 51 -0.17 -11.33 3.40
N SER A 52 0.89 -10.60 3.01
CA SER A 52 2.01 -10.23 3.90
C SER A 52 1.80 -8.86 4.55
N GLY A 53 0.85 -8.07 4.04
CA GLY A 53 0.52 -6.73 4.52
C GLY A 53 -0.83 -6.24 4.02
N VAL A 54 -1.19 -5.02 4.41
CA VAL A 54 -2.46 -4.38 4.04
C VAL A 54 -2.21 -3.00 3.45
N ASN A 55 -2.96 -2.66 2.41
CA ASN A 55 -2.99 -1.32 1.82
C ASN A 55 -4.44 -0.86 1.62
N ASN A 56 -4.79 0.38 1.94
CA ASN A 56 -6.18 0.83 1.80
C ASN A 56 -6.59 1.10 0.35
N HIS A 57 -7.75 0.58 -0.04
CA HIS A 57 -8.52 0.98 -1.21
C HIS A 57 -9.47 2.11 -0.83
N MET A 58 -9.46 3.21 -1.60
CA MET A 58 -10.16 4.45 -1.24
C MET A 58 -9.82 4.91 0.19
N GLY A 59 -10.80 5.01 1.09
CA GLY A 59 -10.58 5.32 2.49
C GLY A 59 -10.33 6.78 2.80
N SER A 60 -10.65 7.72 1.92
CA SER A 60 -10.35 9.13 2.17
C SER A 60 -11.03 9.67 3.44
N LYS A 61 -12.24 9.20 3.77
CA LYS A 61 -12.91 9.54 5.04
C LYS A 61 -12.41 8.69 6.18
N PHE A 62 -12.31 7.37 5.97
CA PHE A 62 -11.87 6.42 6.99
C PHE A 62 -10.47 6.74 7.53
N THR A 63 -9.49 6.91 6.64
CA THR A 63 -8.08 7.17 7.00
C THR A 63 -7.85 8.52 7.65
N ALA A 64 -8.80 9.45 7.54
CA ALA A 64 -8.77 10.74 8.24
C ALA A 64 -9.36 10.67 9.66
N ASN A 65 -10.02 9.57 10.03
CA ASN A 65 -10.58 9.36 11.37
C ASN A 65 -9.58 8.56 12.23
N ARG A 66 -9.04 9.21 13.27
CA ARG A 66 -8.02 8.60 14.13
C ARG A 66 -8.49 7.34 14.84
N GLU A 67 -9.66 7.40 15.48
CA GLU A 67 -10.21 6.29 16.27
C GLU A 67 -10.41 5.05 15.39
N LYS A 68 -11.04 5.25 14.22
CA LYS A 68 -11.36 4.14 13.29
C LYS A 68 -10.14 3.55 12.62
N VAL A 69 -9.14 4.38 12.34
CA VAL A 69 -7.82 3.91 11.89
C VAL A 69 -7.14 3.07 12.96
N GLU A 70 -7.17 3.48 14.21
CA GLU A 70 -6.54 2.76 15.32
C GLU A 70 -7.19 1.38 15.52
N GLU A 71 -8.52 1.32 15.55
CA GLU A 71 -9.29 0.07 15.59
C GLU A 71 -8.94 -0.89 14.44
N ALA A 72 -8.82 -0.36 13.21
CA ALA A 72 -8.47 -1.15 12.04
C ALA A 72 -7.02 -1.66 12.07
N LEU A 73 -6.07 -0.80 12.45
CA LEU A 73 -4.66 -1.15 12.51
C LEU A 73 -4.35 -2.13 13.64
N GLU A 74 -5.10 -2.12 14.74
CA GLU A 74 -4.99 -3.13 15.79
C GLU A 74 -5.28 -4.53 15.28
N ALA A 75 -6.34 -4.73 14.48
CA ALA A 75 -6.62 -6.02 13.86
C ALA A 75 -5.47 -6.47 12.94
N ILE A 76 -4.98 -5.56 12.08
CA ILE A 76 -3.87 -5.84 11.16
C ILE A 76 -2.59 -6.19 11.92
N ARG A 77 -2.31 -5.49 13.03
CA ARG A 77 -1.12 -5.70 13.86
C ARG A 77 -1.17 -7.04 14.60
N GLN A 78 -2.34 -7.46 15.07
CA GLN A 78 -2.50 -8.74 15.79
C GLN A 78 -2.13 -9.93 14.91
N ASP A 79 -2.35 -9.83 13.60
CA ASP A 79 -1.96 -10.85 12.61
C ASP A 79 -0.50 -10.71 12.14
N GLY A 80 0.28 -9.79 12.73
CA GLY A 80 1.70 -9.58 12.42
C GLY A 80 1.96 -8.91 11.07
N LEU A 81 0.94 -8.34 10.43
CA LEU A 81 1.02 -7.79 9.08
C LEU A 81 1.51 -6.32 9.10
N PHE A 82 2.21 -5.93 8.02
CA PHE A 82 2.61 -4.54 7.83
C PHE A 82 1.49 -3.71 7.15
N PHE A 83 1.58 -2.38 7.24
CA PHE A 83 0.59 -1.48 6.65
C PHE A 83 1.20 -0.45 5.70
N ILE A 84 0.62 -0.30 4.51
CA ILE A 84 0.95 0.77 3.56
C ILE A 84 -0.24 1.72 3.45
N ASP A 85 -0.03 3.00 3.72
CA ASP A 85 -1.03 4.04 3.50
C ASP A 85 -1.02 4.47 2.01
N SER A 86 -2.12 4.26 1.29
CA SER A 86 -2.30 4.77 -0.07
C SER A 86 -2.35 6.30 -0.13
N LEU A 87 -2.52 6.98 1.00
CA LEU A 87 -2.58 8.42 1.12
C LEU A 87 -3.58 9.03 0.12
N THR A 88 -4.81 8.50 0.10
CA THR A 88 -5.89 8.94 -0.80
C THR A 88 -6.47 10.31 -0.41
N THR A 89 -6.07 10.83 0.75
CA THR A 89 -6.33 12.19 1.20
C THR A 89 -5.10 12.76 1.93
N PRO A 90 -4.83 14.07 1.85
CA PRO A 90 -3.80 14.70 2.67
C PRO A 90 -4.14 14.70 4.17
N ARG A 91 -5.39 14.40 4.53
CA ARG A 91 -5.85 14.31 5.92
C ARG A 91 -5.59 12.94 6.57
N SER A 92 -5.00 11.99 5.84
CA SER A 92 -4.79 10.64 6.37
C SER A 92 -3.88 10.69 7.60
N VAL A 93 -4.30 10.00 8.65
CA VAL A 93 -3.49 9.74 9.85
C VAL A 93 -2.99 8.30 9.90
N ALA A 94 -3.35 7.45 8.94
CA ALA A 94 -3.13 6.01 8.98
C ALA A 94 -1.66 5.63 9.12
N TYR A 95 -0.77 6.18 8.30
CA TYR A 95 0.67 5.95 8.46
C TYR A 95 1.20 6.38 9.84
N LYS A 96 0.78 7.55 10.34
CA LYS A 96 1.24 8.07 11.64
C LYS A 96 0.78 7.18 12.80
N ILE A 97 -0.46 6.71 12.77
CA ILE A 97 -0.98 5.79 13.79
C ILE A 97 -0.29 4.43 13.70
N ALA A 98 -0.08 3.88 12.50
CA ALA A 98 0.66 2.62 12.32
C ALA A 98 2.07 2.70 12.92
N LYS A 99 2.77 3.84 12.76
CA LYS A 99 4.07 4.06 13.42
C LYS A 99 3.98 4.15 14.94
N LYS A 100 2.92 4.76 15.49
CA LYS A 100 2.68 4.82 16.95
C LYS A 100 2.38 3.43 17.54
N LEU A 101 1.70 2.58 16.78
CA LEU A 101 1.45 1.19 17.13
C LEU A 101 2.66 0.27 16.88
N HIS A 102 3.85 0.84 16.62
CA HIS A 102 5.10 0.13 16.37
C HIS A 102 5.04 -0.86 15.18
N MET A 103 4.15 -0.62 14.21
CA MET A 103 4.07 -1.46 13.01
C MET A 103 5.19 -1.13 12.02
N SER A 104 5.59 -2.16 11.26
CA SER A 104 6.22 -1.97 9.95
C SER A 104 5.21 -1.26 9.06
N ALA A 105 5.53 -0.06 8.62
CA ALA A 105 4.60 0.75 7.84
C ALA A 105 5.30 1.64 6.84
N GLY A 106 4.59 1.98 5.77
CA GLY A 106 5.00 2.94 4.76
C GLY A 106 3.82 3.74 4.26
N HIS A 107 4.08 4.70 3.37
CA HIS A 107 3.02 5.38 2.63
C HIS A 107 3.47 5.60 1.20
N ARG A 108 2.49 5.71 0.31
CA ARG A 108 2.74 6.03 -1.09
C ARG A 108 3.44 7.39 -1.23
N ASN A 109 4.40 7.45 -2.14
CA ASN A 109 5.03 8.68 -2.59
C ASN A 109 4.45 9.18 -3.92
N VAL A 110 4.19 8.27 -4.86
CA VAL A 110 3.71 8.60 -6.21
C VAL A 110 2.56 7.67 -6.60
N PHE A 111 1.47 8.22 -7.14
CA PHE A 111 0.48 7.41 -7.88
C PHE A 111 0.92 7.38 -9.34
N LEU A 112 0.97 6.20 -9.93
CA LEU A 112 1.51 6.01 -11.28
C LEU A 112 0.50 6.35 -12.38
N ASP A 113 -0.79 6.16 -12.12
CA ASP A 113 -1.81 6.09 -13.16
C ASP A 113 -3.10 6.84 -12.83
N CYS A 114 -3.00 7.97 -12.11
CA CYS A 114 -4.13 8.90 -11.94
C CYS A 114 -4.75 9.35 -13.28
N ARG A 115 -3.98 9.28 -14.37
CA ARG A 115 -4.49 9.34 -15.75
C ARG A 115 -4.17 7.99 -16.41
N PRO A 116 -5.16 7.28 -16.97
CA PRO A 116 -4.97 5.93 -17.48
C PRO A 116 -4.31 5.93 -18.87
N THR A 117 -3.16 6.59 -19.01
CA THR A 117 -2.36 6.60 -20.24
C THR A 117 -0.92 6.16 -19.94
N SER A 118 -0.30 5.46 -20.88
CA SER A 118 1.09 4.98 -20.73
C SER A 118 2.08 6.14 -20.59
N GLY A 119 1.91 7.22 -21.34
CA GLY A 119 2.72 8.43 -21.21
C GLY A 119 2.61 9.09 -19.83
N ALA A 120 1.42 9.05 -19.19
CA ALA A 120 1.28 9.52 -17.81
C ALA A 120 2.06 8.64 -16.84
N THR A 121 1.96 7.32 -16.99
CA THR A 121 2.71 6.35 -16.18
C THR A 121 4.22 6.54 -16.33
N VAL A 122 4.74 6.72 -17.55
CA VAL A 122 6.17 7.00 -17.78
C VAL A 122 6.63 8.25 -17.03
N ARG A 123 5.84 9.32 -17.04
CA ARG A 123 6.16 10.56 -16.30
C ARG A 123 6.19 10.32 -14.80
N GLU A 124 5.20 9.61 -14.24
CA GLU A 124 5.16 9.33 -12.81
C GLU A 124 6.25 8.32 -12.39
N MET A 125 6.68 7.41 -13.25
CA MET A 125 7.85 6.54 -13.01
C MET A 125 9.14 7.36 -12.88
N LYS A 126 9.39 8.35 -13.76
CA LYS A 126 10.53 9.27 -13.60
C LYS A 126 10.47 10.02 -12.29
N ARG A 127 9.28 10.48 -11.90
CA ARG A 127 9.06 11.15 -10.61
C ARG A 127 9.36 10.20 -9.45
N LEU A 128 8.93 8.95 -9.52
CA LEU A 128 9.22 7.94 -8.50
C LEU A 128 10.72 7.74 -8.33
N VAL A 129 11.49 7.64 -9.43
CA VAL A 129 12.96 7.55 -9.39
C VAL A 129 13.57 8.79 -8.74
N ALA A 130 13.10 9.99 -9.09
CA ALA A 130 13.60 11.22 -8.49
C ALA A 130 13.34 11.27 -6.96
N VAL A 131 12.18 10.80 -6.51
CA VAL A 131 11.89 10.67 -5.07
C VAL A 131 12.80 9.63 -4.42
N ALA A 132 12.95 8.45 -5.03
CA ALA A 132 13.80 7.39 -4.49
C ALA A 132 15.26 7.84 -4.37
N THR A 133 15.78 8.55 -5.40
CA THR A 133 17.14 9.10 -5.40
C THR A 133 17.34 10.14 -4.31
N ARG A 134 16.35 11.01 -4.09
CA ARG A 134 16.43 12.06 -3.06
C ARG A 134 16.34 11.53 -1.63
N TRP A 135 15.50 10.53 -1.39
CA TRP A 135 15.16 10.06 -0.04
C TRP A 135 15.69 8.65 0.29
N GLY A 136 16.45 8.04 -0.62
CA GLY A 136 16.98 6.68 -0.52
C GLY A 136 15.96 5.57 -0.79
N LYS A 137 14.66 5.88 -0.80
CA LYS A 137 13.57 4.95 -1.11
C LYS A 137 12.30 5.68 -1.52
N ALA A 138 11.43 5.01 -2.27
CA ALA A 138 10.09 5.48 -2.57
C ALA A 138 9.13 4.32 -2.88
N ILE A 139 7.84 4.53 -2.59
CA ILE A 139 6.74 3.63 -2.91
C ILE A 139 5.88 4.27 -4.00
N GLY A 140 5.80 3.60 -5.15
CA GLY A 140 4.82 3.89 -6.20
C GLY A 140 3.63 2.96 -6.08
N ILE A 141 2.42 3.46 -6.31
CA ILE A 141 1.21 2.62 -6.43
C ILE A 141 0.56 2.90 -7.78
N GLY A 142 0.20 1.82 -8.48
CA GLY A 142 -0.64 1.84 -9.67
C GLY A 142 -1.71 0.76 -9.58
N HIS A 143 -2.65 0.83 -10.50
CA HIS A 143 -3.76 -0.09 -10.71
C HIS A 143 -3.45 -1.02 -11.90
N PRO A 144 -4.13 -2.17 -12.00
CA PRO A 144 -3.87 -3.17 -13.04
C PRO A 144 -4.45 -2.78 -14.41
N PHE A 145 -4.28 -1.52 -14.84
CA PHE A 145 -4.66 -1.09 -16.18
C PHE A 145 -3.62 -1.53 -17.22
N ALA A 146 -4.09 -1.86 -18.42
CA ALA A 146 -3.20 -2.17 -19.55
C ALA A 146 -2.24 -1.00 -19.86
N THR A 147 -2.70 0.23 -19.69
CA THR A 147 -1.90 1.44 -19.91
C THR A 147 -0.83 1.64 -18.83
N THR A 148 -1.08 1.23 -17.59
CA THR A 148 -0.09 1.22 -16.50
C THR A 148 1.03 0.24 -16.82
N LEU A 149 0.69 -0.99 -17.20
CA LEU A 149 1.69 -1.99 -17.60
C LEU A 149 2.50 -1.53 -18.82
N GLN A 150 1.82 -0.99 -19.84
CA GLN A 150 2.49 -0.46 -21.04
C GLN A 150 3.46 0.68 -20.67
N GLY A 151 3.05 1.61 -19.81
CA GLY A 151 3.89 2.72 -19.39
C GLY A 151 5.11 2.29 -18.57
N ILE A 152 4.96 1.29 -17.69
CA ILE A 152 6.10 0.72 -16.96
C ILE A 152 7.10 0.08 -17.94
N LYS A 153 6.62 -0.74 -18.89
CA LYS A 153 7.48 -1.35 -19.93
C LYS A 153 8.22 -0.30 -20.77
N GLN A 154 7.51 0.74 -21.20
CA GLN A 154 8.09 1.86 -21.94
C GLN A 154 9.16 2.58 -21.12
N PHE A 155 8.90 2.83 -19.83
CA PHE A 155 9.88 3.47 -18.95
C PHE A 155 11.16 2.63 -18.82
N LEU A 156 11.02 1.33 -18.55
CA LEU A 156 12.17 0.42 -18.39
C LEU A 156 13.02 0.36 -19.66
N SER A 157 12.39 0.34 -20.84
CA SER A 157 13.10 0.30 -22.13
C SER A 157 13.72 1.65 -22.53
N ALA A 158 13.02 2.76 -22.31
CA ALA A 158 13.46 4.08 -22.79
C ALA A 158 14.47 4.76 -21.85
N TYR A 159 14.55 4.35 -20.58
CA TYR A 159 15.40 5.00 -19.58
C TYR A 159 16.31 4.02 -18.80
N PRO A 160 17.15 3.20 -19.47
CA PRO A 160 18.02 2.24 -18.80
C PRO A 160 18.99 2.90 -17.80
N GLY A 161 19.47 4.11 -18.08
CA GLY A 161 20.36 4.84 -17.17
C GLY A 161 19.68 5.32 -15.88
N LEU A 162 18.36 5.56 -15.88
CA LEU A 162 17.60 5.80 -14.65
C LEU A 162 17.36 4.50 -13.89
N CYS A 163 17.08 3.41 -14.63
CA CYS A 163 16.86 2.09 -14.03
C CYS A 163 18.12 1.56 -13.33
N ALA A 164 19.31 1.83 -13.87
CA ALA A 164 20.58 1.44 -13.27
C ALA A 164 20.85 2.10 -11.89
N GLN A 165 20.12 3.17 -11.54
CA GLN A 165 20.26 3.88 -10.27
C GLN A 165 19.33 3.37 -9.17
N ILE A 166 18.41 2.46 -9.49
CA ILE A 166 17.38 1.98 -8.57
C ILE A 166 17.29 0.45 -8.59
N GLU A 167 16.84 -0.11 -7.47
CA GLU A 167 16.48 -1.52 -7.36
C GLU A 167 14.98 -1.60 -7.06
N PHE A 168 14.24 -2.38 -7.85
CA PHE A 168 12.86 -2.73 -7.49
C PHE A 168 12.90 -3.85 -6.45
N VAL A 169 12.24 -3.63 -5.31
CA VAL A 169 12.19 -4.57 -4.19
C VAL A 169 10.76 -4.73 -3.70
N SER A 170 10.50 -5.79 -2.93
CA SER A 170 9.24 -5.94 -2.20
C SER A 170 9.03 -4.76 -1.23
N VAL A 171 7.77 -4.42 -0.95
CA VAL A 171 7.50 -3.28 -0.08
C VAL A 171 7.87 -3.60 1.37
N SER A 172 7.74 -4.85 1.81
CA SER A 172 8.26 -5.30 3.12
C SER A 172 9.75 -5.02 3.28
N ARG A 173 10.59 -5.37 2.30
CA ARG A 173 12.05 -5.11 2.34
C ARG A 173 12.33 -3.61 2.46
N LEU A 174 11.54 -2.78 1.79
CA LEU A 174 11.68 -1.32 1.79
C LEU A 174 11.34 -0.66 3.14
N ILE A 175 10.33 -1.18 3.85
CA ILE A 175 9.83 -0.58 5.10
C ILE A 175 10.45 -1.17 6.36
N THR A 176 10.96 -2.41 6.31
CA THR A 176 11.59 -3.09 7.46
C THR A 176 13.08 -2.75 7.59
N GLY A 177 13.78 -2.51 6.48
CA GLY A 177 15.23 -2.34 6.48
C GLY A 177 15.99 -3.63 6.86
N ALA A 178 17.22 -3.79 6.38
CA ALA A 178 18.03 -5.02 6.48
C ALA A 178 18.34 -5.56 7.89
N LYS A 179 17.78 -4.99 8.96
CA LYS A 179 18.02 -5.40 10.36
C LYS A 179 17.09 -6.51 10.86
N GLN A 180 15.93 -6.75 10.23
CA GLN A 180 14.99 -7.76 10.71
C GLN A 180 15.22 -9.16 10.12
N LEU A 181 15.71 -9.25 8.87
CA LEU A 181 15.85 -10.52 8.14
C LEU A 181 16.95 -11.46 8.69
N ARG A 182 17.84 -10.98 9.58
CA ARG A 182 18.87 -11.83 10.20
C ARG A 182 18.38 -12.63 11.40
N LYS A 183 17.19 -12.36 11.94
CA LYS A 183 16.69 -13.08 13.12
C LYS A 183 15.87 -14.33 12.82
N ASP A 184 15.50 -14.54 11.55
CA ASP A 184 14.63 -15.67 11.16
C ASP A 184 15.42 -16.85 10.53
N HIS A 185 16.76 -16.81 10.57
CA HIS A 185 17.63 -17.94 10.14
C HIS A 185 18.49 -18.52 11.28
N GLU A 186 18.26 -18.12 12.53
CA GLU A 186 18.84 -18.75 13.72
C GLU A 186 17.72 -19.17 14.67
N LYS A 187 17.00 -20.23 14.32
CA LYS A 187 16.36 -21.16 15.26
C LYS A 187 16.37 -22.56 14.68
#